data_AF-A0A8F6T1L1-F1
#
_entry.id   AF-A0A8F6T1L1-F1
#
_cell.length_a   1.000
_cell.length_b   1.000
_cell.length_c   1.000
_cell.angle_alpha   90.00
_cell.angle_beta   90.00
_cell.angle_gamma   90.00
#
_symmetry.space_group_name_H-M   'P 1'
#
loop_
_entity.id
_entity.type
_entity.pdbx_description
1 polymer ?
#
loop_
_entity_poly.entity_id
_entity_poly.type
_entity_poly.pdbx_seq_one_letter_code
_entity_poly.pdbx_strand_id
1 'polypeptide(L)'
;MATLKFNALVKVLVPAVLLGAAGIGLYVCMSGSLDKMAVPWAAPPPLTPEQLREPGIAGDTLQDTQAISDPSDILARGRYMARGRYNVEILVIRNNREGYVVVDPQVLSGKFVVATFRHRWVRASGQPEDITILYLMKPEHPEAAFAAEPPLPVTTGGKR
;
A
#
# COMPACT_ATOMS: atom_id res chain seq x y z
N MET A 1 -23.19 51.79 28.18
CA MET A 1 -23.90 50.64 27.59
C MET A 1 -23.83 50.76 26.08
N ALA A 2 -22.93 50.03 25.41
CA ALA A 2 -22.81 50.04 23.96
C ALA A 2 -23.46 48.77 23.38
N THR A 3 -24.62 48.92 22.74
CA THR A 3 -25.35 47.84 22.07
C THR A 3 -24.74 47.60 20.68
N LEU A 4 -23.82 46.64 20.58
CA LEU A 4 -23.30 46.20 19.28
C LEU A 4 -24.38 45.42 18.52
N LYS A 5 -24.85 46.01 17.41
CA LYS A 5 -25.77 45.38 16.46
C LYS A 5 -25.16 44.06 15.95
N PHE A 6 -25.87 42.96 16.19
CA PHE A 6 -25.53 41.59 15.81
C PHE A 6 -25.06 41.42 14.36
N ASN A 7 -25.55 42.26 13.45
CA ASN A 7 -25.21 42.24 12.02
C ASN A 7 -23.79 42.77 11.70
N ALA A 8 -23.24 43.63 12.55
CA ALA A 8 -21.85 44.08 12.45
C ALA A 8 -20.88 43.01 12.96
N LEU A 9 -21.28 42.25 13.98
CA LEU A 9 -20.47 41.17 14.56
C LEU A 9 -20.24 40.04 13.54
N VAL A 10 -21.28 39.60 12.83
CA VAL A 10 -21.17 38.52 11.82
C VAL A 10 -20.26 38.94 10.66
N LYS A 11 -20.35 40.19 10.20
CA LYS A 11 -19.51 40.71 9.09
C LYS A 11 -18.03 40.81 9.44
N VAL A 12 -17.68 40.93 10.71
CA VAL A 12 -16.28 41.00 11.15
C VAL A 12 -15.74 39.63 11.52
N LEU A 13 -16.56 38.78 12.15
CA LEU A 13 -16.11 37.48 12.62
C LEU A 13 -15.87 36.49 11.48
N VAL A 14 -16.73 36.47 10.45
CA VAL A 14 -16.63 35.50 9.36
C VAL A 14 -15.34 35.68 8.53
N PRO A 15 -14.95 36.90 8.10
CA PRO A 15 -13.68 37.10 7.39
C PRO A 15 -12.46 36.86 8.28
N ALA A 16 -12.51 37.23 9.56
CA ALA A 16 -11.41 37.01 10.50
C ALA A 16 -11.15 35.53 10.76
N VAL A 17 -12.21 34.72 10.91
CA VAL A 17 -12.11 33.27 11.08
C VAL A 17 -11.60 32.59 9.81
N LEU A 18 -12.07 33.03 8.63
CA LEU A 18 -11.57 32.51 7.35
C LEU A 18 -10.09 32.84 7.11
N LEU A 19 -9.65 34.07 7.43
CA LEU A 19 -8.25 34.46 7.34
C LEU A 19 -7.37 33.71 8.34
N GLY A 20 -7.86 33.46 9.56
CA GLY A 20 -7.19 32.62 10.54
C GLY A 20 -7.01 31.19 10.05
N ALA A 21 -8.04 30.58 9.48
CA ALA A 21 -7.97 29.22 8.95
C ALA A 21 -7.01 29.10 7.75
N ALA A 22 -7.02 30.08 6.85
CA ALA A 22 -6.09 30.13 5.71
C ALA A 22 -4.64 30.33 6.16
N GLY A 23 -4.40 31.17 7.16
CA GLY A 23 -3.07 31.40 7.74
C GLY A 23 -2.50 30.15 8.44
N ILE A 24 -3.33 29.42 9.19
CA ILE A 24 -2.94 28.17 9.83
C ILE A 24 -2.61 27.10 8.78
N GLY A 25 -3.41 26.98 7.71
CA GLY A 25 -3.14 26.05 6.62
C GLY A 25 -1.82 26.32 5.89
N LEU A 26 -1.49 27.60 5.65
CA LEU A 26 -0.24 27.99 5.00
C LEU A 26 0.98 27.81 5.93
N TYR A 27 0.83 28.10 7.23
CA TYR A 27 1.91 27.92 8.22
C TYR A 27 2.25 26.44 8.43
N VAL A 28 1.26 25.54 8.42
CA VAL A 28 1.48 24.08 8.50
C VAL A 28 2.16 23.55 7.23
N CYS A 29 1.86 24.11 6.05
CA CYS A 29 2.54 23.73 4.81
C CYS A 29 3.99 24.24 4.70
N MET A 30 4.35 25.35 5.36
CA MET A 30 5.73 25.90 5.30
C MET A 30 6.62 25.57 6.50
N SER A 31 6.08 25.11 7.64
CA SER A 31 6.86 24.81 8.86
C SER A 31 7.07 23.31 9.13
N GLY A 32 6.72 22.44 8.18
CA GLY A 32 6.93 21.00 8.28
C GLY A 32 8.37 20.58 8.08
N SER A 33 9.20 20.70 9.13
CA SER A 33 10.35 19.81 9.31
C SER A 33 9.81 18.38 9.52
N LEU A 34 9.58 17.70 8.40
CA LEU A 34 9.18 16.29 8.30
C LEU A 34 10.22 15.33 8.88
N ASP A 35 11.41 15.83 9.25
CA ASP A 35 12.48 15.04 9.87
C ASP A 35 12.21 14.68 11.33
N LYS A 36 11.25 15.34 12.00
CA LYS A 36 10.99 15.14 13.45
C LYS A 36 9.77 14.29 13.80
N MET A 37 9.01 13.81 12.81
CA MET A 37 7.90 12.86 13.03
C MET A 37 8.26 11.42 12.68
N ALA A 38 9.53 11.10 12.53
CA ALA A 38 9.99 9.72 12.62
C ALA A 38 9.91 9.27 14.09
N VAL A 39 8.69 8.92 14.54
CA VAL A 39 8.59 7.84 15.52
C VAL A 39 9.30 6.67 14.84
N PRO A 40 10.34 6.06 15.44
CA PRO A 40 10.88 4.83 14.90
C PRO A 40 9.68 3.89 14.79
N TRP A 41 9.35 3.45 13.58
CA TRP A 41 8.42 2.35 13.40
C TRP A 41 9.09 1.14 14.05
N ALA A 42 8.94 1.01 15.36
CA ALA A 42 9.09 -0.25 16.03
C ALA A 42 7.94 -1.06 15.45
N ALA A 43 8.30 -2.03 14.60
CA ALA A 43 7.35 -3.05 14.19
C ALA A 43 6.63 -3.52 15.45
N PRO A 44 5.28 -3.51 15.49
CA PRO A 44 4.58 -4.10 16.62
C PRO A 44 5.16 -5.50 16.84
N PRO A 45 5.37 -5.91 18.10
CA PRO A 45 5.92 -7.24 18.37
C PRO A 45 5.08 -8.25 17.57
N PRO A 46 5.73 -9.18 16.83
CA PRO A 46 5.00 -10.18 16.08
C PRO A 46 4.07 -10.88 17.07
N LEU A 47 2.76 -10.78 16.81
CA LEU A 47 1.77 -11.41 17.65
C LEU A 47 2.08 -12.90 17.67
N THR A 48 2.25 -13.45 18.87
CA THR A 48 2.60 -14.87 19.02
C THR A 48 1.49 -15.74 18.44
N PRO A 49 1.78 -16.95 17.92
CA PRO A 49 0.79 -17.84 17.32
C PRO A 49 -0.40 -18.15 18.25
N GLU A 50 -0.21 -18.06 19.55
CA GLU A 50 -1.23 -18.21 20.61
C GLU A 50 -2.24 -17.05 20.60
N GLN A 51 -1.77 -15.80 20.49
CA GLN A 51 -2.61 -14.60 20.52
C GLN A 51 -3.43 -14.39 19.23
N LEU A 52 -3.01 -15.04 18.14
CA LEU A 52 -3.77 -15.10 16.89
C LEU A 52 -4.87 -16.17 16.90
N ARG A 53 -4.79 -17.17 17.80
CA ARG A 53 -5.80 -18.24 17.92
C ARG A 53 -7.05 -17.80 18.70
N GLU A 54 -6.91 -16.89 19.65
CA GLU A 54 -8.02 -16.38 20.49
C GLU A 54 -9.20 -15.78 19.69
N PRO A 55 -9.00 -15.08 18.55
CA PRO A 55 -10.12 -14.62 17.71
C PRO A 55 -10.69 -15.63 16.71
N GLY A 56 -10.26 -16.91 16.67
CA GLY A 56 -10.75 -17.89 15.69
C GLY A 56 -10.21 -17.71 14.27
N ILE A 57 -9.03 -17.07 14.17
CA ILE A 57 -8.31 -16.73 12.94
C ILE A 57 -7.48 -17.98 12.54
N ALA A 58 -8.15 -19.01 11.98
CA ALA A 58 -7.53 -20.10 11.22
C ALA A 58 -7.32 -19.74 9.73
N GLY A 59 -6.07 -19.51 9.34
CA GLY A 59 -5.67 -19.06 7.99
C GLY A 59 -4.44 -18.15 8.00
N ASP A 60 -3.33 -18.59 8.61
CA ASP A 60 -2.08 -17.84 8.70
C ASP A 60 -0.93 -18.45 7.86
N THR A 61 -1.19 -19.50 7.08
CA THR A 61 -0.12 -20.21 6.38
C THR A 61 0.32 -19.43 5.13
N LEU A 62 1.63 -19.18 4.98
CA LEU A 62 2.24 -18.68 3.74
C LEU A 62 1.86 -19.53 2.50
N GLN A 63 1.55 -20.81 2.71
CA GLN A 63 1.05 -21.72 1.68
C GLN A 63 -0.35 -21.34 1.18
N ASP A 64 -1.20 -20.78 2.04
CA ASP A 64 -2.57 -20.39 1.67
C ASP A 64 -2.57 -19.19 0.72
N THR A 65 -1.60 -18.28 0.88
CA THR A 65 -1.36 -17.21 -0.10
C THR A 65 -0.96 -17.76 -1.47
N GLN A 66 -0.11 -18.78 -1.53
CA GLN A 66 0.21 -19.41 -2.82
C GLN A 66 -1.01 -20.14 -3.39
N ALA A 67 -1.75 -20.83 -2.54
CA ALA A 67 -2.94 -21.56 -2.94
C ALA A 67 -3.99 -20.60 -3.54
N ILE A 68 -4.23 -19.44 -2.94
CA ILE A 68 -5.23 -18.48 -3.45
C ILE A 68 -4.81 -17.81 -4.77
N SER A 69 -3.54 -17.97 -5.17
CA SER A 69 -3.05 -17.55 -6.49
C SER A 69 -3.14 -18.64 -7.57
N ASP A 70 -3.75 -19.78 -7.27
CA ASP A 70 -4.03 -20.82 -8.26
C ASP A 70 -4.92 -20.27 -9.39
N PRO A 71 -4.64 -20.62 -10.66
CA PRO A 71 -5.49 -20.23 -11.78
C PRO A 71 -7.00 -20.49 -11.59
N SER A 72 -7.40 -21.50 -10.81
CA SER A 72 -8.81 -21.79 -10.52
C SER A 72 -9.51 -20.73 -9.67
N ASP A 73 -8.75 -19.96 -8.89
CA ASP A 73 -9.26 -18.92 -7.99
C ASP A 73 -9.39 -17.56 -8.73
N ILE A 74 -8.97 -17.46 -9.99
CA ILE A 74 -9.03 -16.23 -10.80
C ILE A 74 -10.40 -16.10 -11.47
N LEU A 75 -11.20 -15.12 -11.06
CA LEU A 75 -12.51 -14.82 -11.66
C LEU A 75 -12.39 -13.98 -12.93
N ALA A 76 -11.46 -13.04 -12.96
CA ALA A 76 -11.28 -12.14 -14.08
C ALA A 76 -9.83 -11.68 -14.20
N ARG A 77 -9.43 -11.35 -15.42
CA ARG A 77 -8.10 -10.87 -15.76
C ARG A 77 -8.20 -9.66 -16.68
N GLY A 78 -7.56 -8.57 -16.27
CA GLY A 78 -7.37 -7.37 -17.06
C GLY A 78 -5.89 -7.12 -17.31
N ARG A 79 -5.57 -6.38 -18.37
CA ARG A 79 -4.22 -5.92 -18.66
C ARG A 79 -4.26 -4.47 -19.10
N TYR A 80 -3.31 -3.68 -18.65
CA TYR A 80 -3.07 -2.34 -19.20
C TYR A 80 -1.58 -2.03 -19.27
N MET A 81 -1.21 -1.11 -20.17
CA MET A 81 0.15 -0.59 -20.28
C MET A 81 0.34 0.61 -19.36
N ALA A 82 1.23 0.50 -18.38
CA ALA A 82 1.66 1.61 -17.54
C ALA A 82 2.91 2.26 -18.14
N ARG A 83 2.81 3.55 -18.48
CA ARG A 83 3.92 4.37 -19.00
C ARG A 83 4.62 3.79 -20.26
N GLY A 84 3.96 2.90 -21.00
CA GLY A 84 4.50 2.27 -22.21
C GLY A 84 5.73 1.37 -21.99
N ARG A 85 6.04 0.98 -20.75
CA ARG A 85 7.20 0.13 -20.40
C ARG A 85 6.87 -1.03 -19.47
N TYR A 86 5.75 -0.93 -18.75
CA TYR A 86 5.31 -1.95 -17.81
C TYR A 86 3.94 -2.44 -18.20
N ASN A 87 3.79 -3.76 -18.28
CA ASN A 87 2.50 -4.42 -18.32
C ASN A 87 1.99 -4.53 -16.90
N VAL A 88 0.79 -4.02 -16.61
CA VAL A 88 0.13 -4.32 -15.35
C VAL A 88 -1.01 -5.27 -15.63
N GLU A 89 -0.95 -6.44 -15.00
CA GLU A 89 -1.99 -7.44 -15.00
C GLU A 89 -2.80 -7.28 -13.72
N ILE A 90 -4.11 -7.17 -13.87
CA ILE A 90 -5.06 -7.04 -12.78
C ILE A 90 -5.82 -8.36 -12.71
N LEU A 91 -5.75 -9.04 -11.57
CA LEU A 91 -6.43 -10.30 -11.34
C LEU A 91 -7.49 -10.08 -10.26
N VAL A 92 -8.72 -10.43 -10.57
CA VAL A 92 -9.79 -10.55 -9.57
C VAL A 92 -9.76 -11.99 -9.08
N ILE A 93 -9.47 -12.17 -7.80
CA ILE A 93 -9.24 -13.47 -7.17
C ILE A 93 -10.32 -13.71 -6.14
N ARG A 94 -10.89 -14.92 -6.12
CA ARG A 94 -11.84 -15.38 -5.12
C ARG A 94 -11.23 -16.46 -4.25
N ASN A 95 -11.39 -16.32 -2.95
CA ASN A 95 -11.11 -17.40 -2.03
C ASN A 95 -12.24 -18.43 -2.05
N ASN A 96 -11.99 -19.59 -2.65
CA ASN A 96 -12.95 -20.69 -2.68
C ASN A 96 -12.89 -21.60 -1.44
N ARG A 97 -12.04 -21.28 -0.44
CA ARG A 97 -11.82 -22.08 0.76
C ARG A 97 -12.78 -21.69 1.89
N GLU A 98 -12.99 -22.60 2.84
CA GLU A 98 -13.87 -22.37 4.01
C GLU A 98 -13.24 -21.46 5.09
N GLY A 99 -11.93 -21.22 5.03
CA GLY A 99 -11.20 -20.32 5.94
C GLY A 99 -10.89 -18.97 5.28
N TYR A 100 -10.63 -17.94 6.09
CA TYR A 100 -10.03 -16.72 5.55
C TYR A 100 -8.54 -16.97 5.26
N VAL A 101 -7.96 -16.17 4.37
CA VAL A 101 -6.56 -16.31 3.94
C VAL A 101 -5.87 -14.97 4.11
N VAL A 102 -4.78 -14.93 4.87
CA VAL A 102 -3.85 -13.80 4.82
C VAL A 102 -3.07 -13.88 3.51
N VAL A 103 -3.00 -12.77 2.78
CA VAL A 103 -2.29 -12.68 1.51
C VAL A 103 -1.01 -11.88 1.66
N ASP A 104 0.11 -12.49 1.29
CA ASP A 104 1.43 -11.88 1.23
C ASP A 104 1.97 -11.84 -0.21
N PRO A 105 2.18 -10.66 -0.82
CA PRO A 105 2.74 -10.59 -2.16
C PRO A 105 4.16 -11.17 -2.27
N GLN A 106 4.91 -11.30 -1.18
CA GLN A 106 6.29 -11.80 -1.20
C GLN A 106 6.40 -13.31 -1.44
N VAL A 107 5.36 -14.08 -1.12
CA VAL A 107 5.36 -15.54 -1.33
C VAL A 107 4.80 -15.94 -2.68
N LEU A 108 4.31 -14.98 -3.46
CA LEU A 108 3.85 -15.21 -4.82
C LEU A 108 5.02 -15.63 -5.72
N SER A 109 4.79 -16.66 -6.51
CA SER A 109 5.75 -17.17 -7.47
C SER A 109 5.38 -16.73 -8.88
N GLY A 110 6.36 -16.27 -9.66
CA GLY A 110 6.12 -15.91 -11.06
C GLY A 110 7.11 -14.89 -11.63
N LYS A 111 6.86 -14.48 -12.87
CA LYS A 111 7.64 -13.45 -13.58
C LYS A 111 6.93 -12.10 -13.47
N PHE A 112 7.25 -11.34 -12.42
CA PHE A 112 6.77 -9.97 -12.20
C PHE A 112 7.82 -9.18 -11.41
N VAL A 113 7.79 -7.85 -11.53
CA VAL A 113 8.65 -6.93 -10.78
C VAL A 113 8.03 -6.61 -9.42
N VAL A 114 6.72 -6.35 -9.40
CA VAL A 114 5.99 -5.95 -8.20
C VAL A 114 4.65 -6.67 -8.17
N ALA A 115 4.25 -7.13 -6.99
CA ALA A 115 2.91 -7.65 -6.73
C ALA A 115 2.31 -6.92 -5.52
N THR A 116 1.01 -6.64 -5.56
CA THR A 116 0.28 -6.11 -4.41
C THR A 116 -1.17 -6.54 -4.40
N PHE A 117 -1.69 -6.83 -3.21
CA PHE A 117 -3.10 -7.12 -2.99
C PHE A 117 -3.82 -5.87 -2.48
N ARG A 118 -5.06 -5.67 -2.93
CA ARG A 118 -5.91 -4.58 -2.43
C ARG A 118 -6.19 -4.71 -0.93
N HIS A 119 -6.40 -5.94 -0.47
CA HIS A 119 -6.68 -6.26 0.93
C HIS A 119 -5.64 -7.26 1.45
N ARG A 120 -5.27 -7.14 2.72
CA ARG A 120 -4.27 -8.00 3.37
C ARG A 120 -4.82 -9.39 3.72
N TRP A 121 -6.14 -9.55 3.72
CA TRP A 121 -6.82 -10.81 3.98
C TRP A 121 -8.03 -10.94 3.05
N VAL A 122 -8.39 -12.18 2.76
CA VAL A 122 -9.56 -12.54 1.96
C VAL A 122 -10.41 -13.47 2.81
N ARG A 123 -11.70 -13.18 2.97
CA ARG A 123 -12.57 -13.97 3.84
C ARG A 123 -12.87 -15.34 3.21
N ALA A 124 -13.42 -16.25 4.02
CA ALA A 124 -13.93 -17.53 3.56
C ALA A 124 -14.95 -17.39 2.43
N SER A 125 -15.03 -18.42 1.59
CA SER A 125 -15.95 -18.54 0.47
C SER A 125 -17.40 -18.23 0.86
N GLY A 126 -18.08 -17.47 0.01
CA GLY A 126 -19.49 -17.10 0.21
C GLY A 126 -19.71 -15.91 1.14
N GLN A 127 -18.64 -15.33 1.69
CA GLN A 127 -18.72 -14.10 2.46
C GLN A 127 -18.51 -12.85 1.58
N PRO A 128 -18.98 -11.66 1.99
CA PRO A 128 -18.91 -10.44 1.16
C PRO A 128 -17.49 -10.00 0.76
N GLU A 129 -16.47 -10.43 1.50
CA GLU A 129 -15.06 -10.13 1.28
C GLU A 129 -14.26 -11.37 0.86
N ASP A 130 -14.92 -12.34 0.22
CA ASP A 130 -14.28 -13.53 -0.37
C ASP A 130 -13.53 -13.22 -1.67
N ILE A 131 -13.53 -11.96 -2.14
CA ILE A 131 -12.85 -11.50 -3.36
C ILE A 131 -11.82 -10.43 -3.03
N THR A 132 -10.65 -10.51 -3.68
CA THR A 132 -9.61 -9.48 -3.66
C THR A 132 -9.09 -9.18 -5.06
N ILE A 133 -8.36 -8.07 -5.20
CA ILE A 133 -7.68 -7.70 -6.44
C ILE A 133 -6.17 -7.82 -6.22
N LEU A 134 -5.51 -8.57 -7.10
CA LEU A 134 -4.07 -8.68 -7.19
C LEU A 134 -3.57 -7.88 -8.41
N TYR A 135 -2.67 -6.95 -8.16
CA TYR A 135 -1.97 -6.18 -9.19
C TYR A 135 -0.58 -6.78 -9.39
N LEU A 136 -0.27 -7.21 -10.61
CA LEU A 136 1.03 -7.71 -11.00
C LEU A 136 1.65 -6.77 -12.03
N MET A 137 2.74 -6.10 -11.65
CA MET A 137 3.54 -5.32 -12.60
C MET A 137 4.59 -6.22 -13.22
N LYS A 138 4.50 -6.40 -14.53
CA LYS A 138 5.44 -7.15 -15.35
C LYS A 138 6.23 -6.18 -16.22
N PRO A 139 7.54 -6.36 -16.36
CA PRO A 139 8.30 -5.58 -17.32
C PRO A 139 7.92 -6.05 -18.73
N GLU A 140 7.90 -5.13 -19.70
CA GLU A 140 7.85 -5.50 -21.12
C GLU A 140 9.02 -6.42 -21.48
N HIS A 141 10.22 -6.06 -21.00
CA HIS A 141 11.48 -6.77 -21.18
C HIS A 141 12.16 -6.93 -19.80
N PRO A 142 12.17 -8.12 -19.18
CA PRO A 142 12.69 -8.33 -17.82
C PRO A 142 14.16 -7.93 -17.64
N GLU A 143 14.97 -8.04 -18.69
CA GLU A 143 16.35 -7.59 -18.75
C GLU A 143 16.52 -6.07 -18.67
N ALA A 144 15.49 -5.29 -19.03
CA ALA A 144 15.50 -3.83 -18.93
C ALA A 144 15.00 -3.32 -17.57
N ALA A 145 14.44 -4.20 -16.73
CA ALA A 145 13.91 -3.85 -15.41
C ALA A 145 15.00 -3.67 -14.35
N PHE A 146 16.17 -4.28 -14.55
CA PHE A 146 17.34 -4.12 -13.70
C PHE A 146 18.32 -3.16 -14.38
N ALA A 147 18.60 -2.02 -13.75
CA ALA A 147 19.75 -1.22 -14.15
C ALA A 147 21.01 -2.08 -13.93
N ALA A 148 21.88 -2.17 -14.94
CA ALA A 148 23.17 -2.84 -14.77
C ALA A 148 23.92 -2.18 -13.60
N GLU A 149 24.47 -3.01 -12.70
CA GLU A 149 25.31 -2.54 -11.62
C GLU A 149 26.44 -1.67 -12.24
N PRO A 150 26.65 -0.43 -11.76
CA PRO A 150 27.70 0.41 -12.30
C PRO A 150 29.03 -0.32 -12.16
N PRO A 151 29.88 -0.33 -13.22
CA PRO A 151 31.15 -1.01 -13.15
C PRO A 151 31.94 -0.47 -11.96
N LEU A 152 32.49 -1.38 -11.15
CA LEU A 152 33.33 -1.03 -10.01
C LEU A 152 34.43 -0.05 -10.48
N PRO A 153 34.71 1.03 -9.72
CA PRO A 153 35.76 1.96 -10.08
C PRO A 153 37.07 1.18 -10.20
N VAL A 154 37.60 1.12 -11.42
CA VAL A 154 38.93 0.57 -11.68
C VAL A 154 39.93 1.40 -10.88
N THR A 155 40.44 0.80 -9.80
CA THR A 155 41.65 1.31 -9.15
C THR A 155 42.79 1.02 -10.10
N THR A 156 43.18 2.03 -10.87
CA THR A 156 44.45 2.04 -11.59
C THR A 156 45.56 1.89 -10.57
N GLY A 157 45.94 0.64 -10.29
CA GLY A 157 47.11 0.30 -9.49
C GLY A 157 48.35 0.93 -10.13
N GLY A 158 49.02 1.77 -9.35
CA GLY A 158 50.21 2.49 -9.75
C GLY A 158 51.28 1.56 -10.33
N LYS A 159 51.85 2.00 -11.46
CA LYS A 159 53.09 1.43 -12.00
C LYS A 159 54.22 1.67 -10.99
N ARG A 160 54.93 0.57 -10.71
CA ARG A 160 56.35 0.40 -10.37
C ARG A 160 57.15 1.65 -10.01
#